data_AF-A0A497J8B2-F1
#
_entry.id   AF-A0A497J8B2-F1
#
_cell.length_a   1.000
_cell.length_b   1.000
_cell.length_c   1.000
_cell.angle_alpha   90.00
_cell.angle_beta   90.00
_cell.angle_gamma   90.00
#
_symmetry.space_group_name_H-M   'P 1'
#
loop_
_entity.id
_entity.type
_entity.pdbx_description
1 polymer ?
#
loop_
_entity_poly.entity_id
_entity_poly.type
_entity_poly.pdbx_seq_one_letter_code
_entity_poly.pdbx_strand_id
1 'polypeptide(L)' 'MTLTLRENPFSYPYKKIKGEENTYRIRIGKFRILYEVDEKNNLIIIFKAERRERAYKRK' A
#
# COMPACT_ATOMS: atom_id res chain seq x y z
N MET A 1 9.10 5.83 -18.32
CA MET A 1 7.84 6.41 -17.81
C MET A 1 7.40 5.55 -16.64
N THR A 2 7.26 6.12 -15.45
CA THR A 2 6.83 5.36 -14.27
C THR A 2 5.30 5.38 -14.24
N LEU A 3 4.67 4.21 -14.37
CA LEU A 3 3.22 4.08 -14.21
C LEU A 3 2.83 4.45 -12.77
N THR A 4 1.62 4.96 -12.60
CA THR A 4 1.05 5.30 -11.29
C THR A 4 0.33 4.12 -10.67
N LEU A 5 0.00 4.21 -9.37
CA LEU A 5 -0.75 3.15 -8.65
C LEU A 5 -2.09 2.87 -9.33
N ARG A 6 -2.73 3.89 -9.90
CA ARG A 6 -4.00 3.79 -10.62
C ARG A 6 -3.89 2.96 -11.90
N GLU A 7 -2.77 3.10 -12.62
CA GLU A 7 -2.56 2.40 -13.90
C GLU A 7 -2.06 0.98 -13.68
N ASN A 8 -1.24 0.79 -12.65
CA ASN A 8 -0.78 -0.53 -12.24
C ASN A 8 -0.62 -0.56 -10.71
N PRO A 9 -1.38 -1.39 -9.98
CA PRO A 9 -1.30 -1.51 -8.53
C PRO A 9 0.09 -1.96 -8.03
N PHE A 10 0.94 -2.49 -8.93
CA PHE A 10 2.28 -2.99 -8.66
C PHE A 10 3.39 -2.08 -9.22
N SER A 11 3.06 -0.85 -9.63
CA SER A 11 3.98 0.14 -10.20
C SER A 11 5.07 0.65 -9.23
N TYR A 12 4.81 0.60 -7.93
CA TYR A 12 5.75 0.99 -6.89
C TYR A 12 6.42 -0.22 -6.25
N PRO A 13 7.60 -0.09 -5.60
CA PRO A 13 8.18 -1.16 -4.79
C PRO A 13 7.21 -1.60 -3.68
N TYR A 14 6.57 -2.74 -3.89
CA TYR A 14 5.54 -3.29 -3.01
C TYR A 14 6.06 -4.52 -2.25
N LYS A 15 5.38 -4.85 -1.15
CA LYS A 15 5.51 -6.14 -0.46
C LYS A 15 4.13 -6.67 -0.11
N LYS A 16 3.85 -7.93 -0.45
CA LYS A 16 2.64 -8.63 -0.01
C LYS A 16 2.67 -8.81 1.52
N ILE A 17 1.53 -8.59 2.17
CA ILE A 17 1.38 -8.84 3.60
C ILE A 17 1.15 -10.33 3.80
N LYS A 18 1.94 -10.96 4.68
CA LYS A 18 1.80 -12.38 4.98
C LYS A 18 0.50 -12.64 5.74
N GLY A 19 -0.26 -13.65 5.31
CA GLY A 19 -1.54 -14.02 5.93
C GLY A 19 -2.74 -13.30 5.32
N GLU A 20 -2.51 -12.35 4.42
CA GLU A 20 -3.56 -11.63 3.69
C GLU A 20 -3.56 -12.06 2.22
N GLU A 21 -4.75 -12.13 1.62
CA GLU A 21 -4.91 -12.66 0.25
C GLU A 21 -4.44 -11.66 -0.81
N ASN A 22 -4.94 -10.42 -0.75
CA ASN A 22 -4.70 -9.38 -1.76
C ASN A 22 -4.19 -8.06 -1.16
N THR A 23 -3.60 -8.14 0.03
CA THR A 23 -3.12 -6.95 0.75
C THR A 23 -1.62 -6.74 0.56
N TYR A 24 -1.26 -5.50 0.24
CA TYR A 24 0.10 -5.10 -0.08
C TYR A 24 0.49 -3.83 0.67
N ARG A 25 1.80 -3.59 0.75
CA ARG A 25 2.38 -2.37 1.31
C ARG A 25 3.35 -1.72 0.36
N ILE A 26 3.16 -0.43 0.13
CA ILE A 26 4.14 0.43 -0.55
C ILE A 26 4.84 1.32 0.48
N ARG A 27 6.13 1.58 0.25
CA ARG A 27 6.92 2.57 0.98
C ARG A 27 7.23 3.76 0.06
N ILE A 28 6.69 4.93 0.40
CA ILE A 28 6.99 6.19 -0.29
C ILE A 28 7.68 7.11 0.72
N GLY A 29 9.00 7.22 0.63
CA GLY A 29 9.82 7.99 1.57
C GLY A 29 9.58 7.58 3.04
N LYS A 30 8.98 8.50 3.81
CA LYS A 30 8.64 8.32 5.23
C LYS A 30 7.26 7.71 5.48
N PHE A 31 6.48 7.43 4.44
CA PHE A 31 5.14 6.88 4.56
C PHE A 31 5.10 5.37 4.28
N ARG A 32 4.17 4.70 4.96
CA ARG A 32 3.73 3.33 4.65
C ARG A 32 2.27 3.41 4.22
N ILE A 33 1.98 2.87 3.06
CA ILE A 33 0.63 2.76 2.52
C ILE A 33 0.27 1.28 2.50
N LEU A 34 -0.86 0.93 3.11
CA LEU A 34 -1.48 -0.40 2.99
C LEU A 34 -2.66 -0.29 2.04
N TYR A 35 -2.71 -1.19 1.08
CA TYR A 35 -3.76 -1.25 0.08
C TYR A 35 -4.11 -2.68 -0.30
N GLU A 36 -5.31 -2.87 -0.80
CA GLU A 36 -5.78 -4.11 -1.41
C GLU A 36 -6.05 -3.90 -2.90
N VAL A 37 -5.85 -4.97 -3.66
CA VAL A 37 -6.18 -5.04 -5.08
C VAL A 37 -7.35 -6.00 -5.24
N ASP A 38 -8.50 -5.46 -5.60
CA ASP A 38 -9.67 -6.23 -5.99
C ASP A 38 -9.71 -6.28 -7.52
N GLU A 39 -9.14 -7.35 -8.08
CA GLU A 39 -9.07 -7.57 -9.53
C GLU A 39 -10.46 -7.75 -10.15
N LYS A 40 -11.41 -8.34 -9.40
CA LYS A 40 -12.76 -8.61 -9.88
C LYS A 40 -13.53 -7.32 -10.15
N ASN A 41 -13.35 -6.33 -9.27
CA ASN A 41 -14.02 -5.03 -9.38
C ASN A 41 -13.13 -3.94 -9.99
N ASN A 42 -11.91 -4.28 -10.42
CA ASN A 42 -10.90 -3.33 -10.89
C ASN A 42 -10.69 -2.16 -9.91
N LEU A 43 -10.59 -2.49 -8.62
CA LEU A 43 -10.59 -1.53 -7.53
C LEU A 43 -9.30 -1.63 -6.70
N ILE A 44 -8.76 -0.47 -6.34
CA ILE A 44 -7.63 -0.37 -5.41
C ILE A 44 -8.13 0.34 -4.15
N ILE A 45 -8.11 -0.36 -3.02
CA ILE A 45 -8.61 0.14 -1.74
C ILE A 45 -7.41 0.51 -0.88
N ILE A 46 -7.31 1.78 -0.45
CA ILE A 46 -6.25 2.23 0.46
C ILE A 46 -6.80 2.27 1.89
N PHE A 47 -6.37 1.34 2.75
CA PHE A 47 -6.84 1.27 4.14
C PHE A 47 -6.11 2.22 5.08
N LYS A 48 -4.82 2.45 4.82
CA LYS A 48 -3.96 3.17 5.74
C LYS A 48 -2.82 3.87 5.03
N ALA A 49 -2.63 5.14 5.32
CA ALA A 49 -1.46 5.92 4.89
C ALA A 49 -0.86 6.64 6.10
N GLU A 50 0.28 6.17 6.57
CA GLU A 50 0.86 6.65 7.83
C GLU A 50 2.34 6.97 7.73
N ARG A 51 2.77 7.99 8.49
CA ARG A 51 4.18 8.30 8.72
C ARG A 51 4.80 7.21 9.60
N ARG A 52 5.97 6.72 9.21
CA ARG A 52 6.78 5.72 9.94
C ARG A 52 7.00 6.09 11.42
N GLU A 53 7.13 7.39 11.70
CA GLU A 53 7.47 7.94 13.01
C GLU A 53 6.29 7.88 14.02
N ARG A 54 5.04 7.69 13.57
CA ARG A 54 3.88 7.63 14.48
C ARG A 54 3.76 6.31 15.26
N ALA A 55 4.54 5.29 14.92
CA ALA A 55 4.52 3.99 15.62
C ALA A 55 5.00 4.06 17.09
N TYR A 56 5.66 5.14 17.51
CA TYR A 56 6.21 5.31 18.87
C TYR A 56 5.56 6.43 19.68
N LYS A 57 4.54 7.14 19.15
CA LYS A 57 3.85 8.20 19.90
C LYS A 57 2.49 7.73 20.41
N ARG A 58 2.51 6.84 21.39
CA ARG A 58 1.48 6.75 22.43
C ARG A 58 2.23 6.61 23.76
N LYS A 59 2.32 7.72 24.49
CA LYS A 59 2.51 7.73 25.94
C LYS A 59 1.20 8.26 26.51
#